data_AF-A0A3Q4I0S0-F1
#
_entry.id   AF-A0A3Q4I0S0-F1
#
_cell.length_a   1.000
_cell.length_b   1.000
_cell.length_c   1.000
_cell.angle_alpha   90.00
_cell.angle_beta   90.00
_cell.angle_gamma   90.00
#
_symmetry.space_group_name_H-M   'P 1'
#
loop_
_entity.id
_entity.type
_entity.pdbx_description
1 polymer ?
#
loop_
_entity_poly.entity_id
_entity_poly.type
_entity_poly.pdbx_seq_one_letter_code
_entity_poly.pdbx_strand_id
1 'polypeptide(L)' 'MPLKCSADTARAVRLLKQYQSNLTSPEEQALKTSVGKVSSILGSQLFQALLGKLVLKKRVFRNFSL' A
#
# COMPACT_ATOMS: atom_id res chain seq x y z
N MET A 1 10.94 -5.51 17.58
CA MET A 1 11.17 -4.54 16.48
C MET A 1 10.15 -4.80 15.36
N PRO A 2 9.11 -3.98 15.19
CA PRO A 2 8.02 -4.35 14.28
C PRO A 2 8.35 -4.04 12.82
N LEU A 3 8.26 -5.13 12.05
CA LEU A 3 8.01 -5.28 10.61
C LEU A 3 7.53 -3.99 9.90
N LYS A 4 8.45 -3.30 9.21
CA LYS A 4 8.25 -2.05 8.44
C LYS A 4 7.22 -2.14 7.30
N CYS A 5 6.90 -3.36 6.82
CA CYS A 5 6.18 -3.57 5.57
C CYS A 5 4.73 -3.04 5.54
N SER A 6 4.00 -3.02 6.66
CA SER A 6 2.61 -2.51 6.67
C SER A 6 2.54 -0.97 6.75
N ALA A 7 3.49 -0.34 7.43
CA ALA A 7 3.58 1.11 7.54
C ALA A 7 3.92 1.77 6.20
N ASP A 8 4.69 1.07 5.36
CA ASP A 8 5.12 1.59 4.05
C ASP A 8 3.97 1.59 3.04
N THR A 9 3.08 0.59 3.05
CA THR A 9 1.86 0.61 2.23
C THR A 9 0.91 1.74 2.66
N ALA A 10 0.69 1.90 3.96
CA ALA A 10 -0.16 2.99 4.47
C ALA A 10 0.41 4.37 4.12
N ARG A 11 1.74 4.53 4.17
CA ARG A 11 2.44 5.74 3.71
C ARG A 11 2.29 5.96 2.20
N ALA A 12 2.46 4.91 1.38
CA ALA A 12 2.31 5.00 -0.07
C ALA A 12 0.89 5.45 -0.47
N VAL A 13 -0.15 4.90 0.17
CA VAL A 13 -1.55 5.31 -0.07
C VAL A 13 -1.76 6.80 0.26
N ARG A 14 -1.21 7.28 1.37
CA ARG A 14 -1.27 8.69 1.76
C ARG A 14 -0.60 9.61 0.74
N LEU A 15 0.61 9.27 0.30
CA LEU A 15 1.34 10.05 -0.70
C LEU A 15 0.61 10.08 -2.05
N LEU A 16 0.04 8.96 -2.47
CA LEU A 16 -0.77 8.90 -3.71
C LEU A 16 -2.02 9.77 -3.62
N LYS A 17 -2.72 9.80 -2.48
CA LYS A 17 -3.87 10.69 -2.28
C LYS A 17 -3.48 12.16 -2.31
N GLN A 18 -2.34 12.51 -1.71
CA GLN A 18 -1.82 13.87 -1.73
C GLN A 18 -1.39 14.29 -3.14
N TYR A 19 -0.78 13.38 -3.90
CA TYR A 19 -0.46 13.63 -5.31
C TYR A 19 -1.75 13.81 -6.13
N GLN A 20 -2.76 12.96 -5.93
CA GLN A 20 -4.06 13.08 -6.58
C GLN A 20 -4.77 14.42 -6.29
N SER A 21 -4.66 14.95 -5.06
CA SER A 21 -5.26 16.25 -4.71
C SER A 21 -4.51 17.44 -5.32
N ASN A 22 -3.21 17.30 -5.58
CA ASN A 22 -2.39 18.32 -6.23
C ASN A 22 -2.64 18.39 -7.75
N LEU A 23 -3.11 17.30 -8.36
CA LEU A 23 -3.50 17.26 -9.77
C LEU A 23 -4.88 17.93 -9.94
N THR A 24 -4.86 19.21 -10.29
CA THR A 24 -6.05 20.05 -10.52
C THR A 24 -6.21 20.46 -11.98
N SER A 25 -5.19 20.23 -12.81
CA SER A 25 -5.20 20.60 -14.22
C SER A 25 -6.03 19.61 -15.06
N PRO A 26 -6.77 20.08 -16.08
CA PRO A 26 -7.57 19.22 -16.96
C PRO A 26 -6.73 18.23 -17.78
N GLU A 27 -5.49 18.58 -18.15
CA GLU A 27 -4.55 17.64 -18.81
C GLU A 27 -4.16 16.47 -17.91
N GLU A 28 -4.14 16.69 -16.59
CA GLU A 28 -3.71 15.71 -15.60
C GLU A 28 -4.85 14.81 -15.13
N GLN A 29 -6.06 14.96 -15.67
CA GLN A 29 -7.23 14.24 -15.20
C GLN A 29 -7.17 12.73 -15.46
N ALA A 30 -6.50 12.33 -16.55
CA ALA A 30 -6.18 10.93 -16.82
C ALA A 30 -5.21 10.35 -15.77
N LEU A 31 -4.20 11.13 -15.38
CA LEU A 31 -3.25 10.76 -14.34
C LEU A 31 -3.93 10.69 -12.97
N LYS A 32 -4.76 11.68 -12.62
CA LYS A 32 -5.57 11.73 -11.39
C LYS A 32 -6.48 10.51 -11.26
N THR A 33 -7.12 10.10 -12.35
CA THR A 33 -7.98 8.91 -12.40
C THR A 33 -7.15 7.65 -12.17
N SER A 34 -5.97 7.56 -12.79
CA SER A 34 -5.05 6.41 -12.65
C SER A 34 -4.51 6.30 -11.22
N VAL A 35 -4.09 7.41 -10.62
CA VAL A 35 -3.63 7.48 -9.22
C VAL A 35 -4.75 7.14 -8.25
N GLY A 36 -5.97 7.60 -8.50
CA GLY A 36 -7.16 7.24 -7.69
C GLY A 36 -7.45 5.74 -7.72
N LYS A 37 -7.37 5.11 -8.89
CA LYS A 37 -7.52 3.65 -9.03
C LYS A 37 -6.46 2.90 -8.23
N VAL A 38 -5.19 3.28 -8.35
CA VAL A 38 -4.07 2.66 -7.62
C VAL A 38 -4.22 2.84 -6.10
N SER A 39 -4.63 4.03 -5.65
CA SER A 39 -4.91 4.31 -4.23
C SER A 39 -6.05 3.43 -3.68
N SER A 40 -7.12 3.24 -4.46
CA SER A 40 -8.25 2.41 -4.07
C SER A 40 -7.90 0.92 -4.02
N ILE A 41 -7.05 0.44 -4.95
CA ILE A 41 -6.56 -0.95 -4.95
C ILE A 41 -5.69 -1.20 -3.72
N LEU A 42 -4.73 -0.30 -3.44
CA LEU A 42 -3.84 -0.39 -2.28
C LEU A 42 -4.60 -0.27 -0.94
N GLY A 43 -5.70 0.48 -0.93
CA GLY A 43 -6.60 0.62 0.22
C GLY A 43 -7.62 -0.51 0.38
N SER A 44 -7.72 -1.44 -0.58
CA SER A 44 -8.68 -2.54 -0.53
C SER A 44 -8.38 -3.51 0.62
N GLN A 45 -9.44 -3.95 1.32
CA GLN A 45 -9.34 -4.97 2.37
C GLN A 45 -8.70 -6.26 1.85
N LEU A 46 -8.94 -6.62 0.59
CA LEU A 46 -8.31 -7.77 -0.04
C LEU A 46 -6.79 -7.57 -0.18
N PHE A 47 -6.35 -6.40 -0.64
CA PHE A 47 -4.93 -6.09 -0.80
C PHE A 47 -4.21 -5.99 0.56
N GLN A 48 -4.86 -5.38 1.55
CA GLN A 48 -4.37 -5.35 2.94
C GLN A 48 -4.28 -6.76 3.56
N ALA A 49 -5.25 -7.65 3.27
CA ALA A 49 -5.21 -9.04 3.71
C ALA A 49 -4.08 -9.84 3.02
N LEU A 50 -3.83 -9.59 1.73
CA LEU A 50 -2.71 -10.18 1.00
C LEU A 50 -1.36 -9.73 1.57
N LEU A 51 -1.22 -8.44 1.88
CA LEU A 51 -0.03 -7.90 2.56
C LEU A 51 0.15 -8.50 3.96
N GLY A 52 -0.94 -8.64 4.73
CA GLY A 52 -0.95 -9.28 6.05
C GLY A 52 -0.53 -10.75 5.99
N LYS A 53 -0.99 -11.50 4.98
CA LYS A 53 -0.58 -12.90 4.76
C LYS A 53 0.90 -13.03 4.34
N LEU A 54 1.42 -12.09 3.55
CA LEU A 54 2.83 -12.03 3.19
C LEU A 54 3.73 -11.71 4.40
N VAL A 55 3.26 -10.88 5.34
CA VAL A 55 3.97 -10.59 6.59
C VAL A 55 3.93 -11.78 7.57
N LEU A 56 2.86 -12.58 7.54
CA LEU A 56 2.75 -13.77 8.40
C LEU A 56 3.66 -14.94 7.97
N LYS A 57 4.13 -15.00 6.71
CA LYS A 57 5.00 -16.09 6.23
C LYS A 57 6.42 -16.05 6.80
N LYS A 58 6.82 -14.96 7.49
CA LYS A 58 8.13 -14.82 8.16
C LYS A 58 8.15 -15.28 9.62
N ARG A 59 7.03 -15.67 10.22
CA ARG A 59 6.97 -16.04 11.66
C ARG A 59 7.17 -17.54 11.94
N VAL A 60 7.13 -18.39 10.92
CA VAL A 60 7.36 -19.85 11.09
C VAL A 60 8.84 -20.25 10.91
N PHE A 61 9.66 -19.45 10.22
CA PHE A 61 11.05 -19.84 9.89
C PHE A 61 12.12 -19.51 10.93
N ARG A 62 11.75 -19.01 12.13
CA ARG A 62 12.73 -18.62 13.18
C ARG A 62 12.82 -19.59 14.37
N ASN A 63 12.14 -20.73 14.33
CA ASN A 63 12.14 -21.71 15.43
C ASN A 63 12.75 -23.07 15.04
N PHE A 64 13.79 -23.09 14.21
CA PHE A 64 14.60 -24.29 13.99
C PHE A 64 16.08 -23.91 13.99
N SER A 65 16.60 -23.61 15.18
CA SER A 65 18.02 -23.76 15.50
C SER A 65 18.06 -24.46 16.86
N LEU A 66 18.06 -25.80 16.81
CA LEU A 66 18.66 -26.66 17.81
C LEU A 66 20.02 -27.07 17.26
#